data_AF-A0A2N2T6D6-F1
#
_entry.id   AF-A0A2N2T6D6-F1
#
_cell.length_a   1.000
_cell.length_b   1.000
_cell.length_c   1.000
_cell.angle_alpha   90.00
_cell.angle_beta   90.00
_cell.angle_gamma   90.00
#
_symmetry.space_group_name_H-M   'P 1'
#
loop_
_entity.id
_entity.type
_entity.pdbx_description
1 polymer ?
#
loop_
_entity_poly.entity_id
_entity_poly.type
_entity_poly.pdbx_seq_one_letter_code
_entity_poly.pdbx_strand_id
1 'polypeptide(L)'
;MSIRHPIIAITGSSGAGTTSVTRTFENIFRRENVTAAVIEGDSFHRYDRKAMKLKAAEAEAAGNKNFSHFGPENNLFTELEALFRDYAETGTGKRRKYLHDPEEAAPYKQDPGTFTPWEDVPAKTDLLFYEGLHGAVVTPEVNIARHPDLLIGVVPVINLEWIQKLYRDKKQRGYSTEAVTDTILRRMPDYVNYICPQFMHTHVNFQRVPMVDTSNPFIAREVPSPDESMVVIRFSNPKGIDFQYLRSMIDDSFMSRANTIVVPGGKMELAMQLIFTPFVWRMMERQKKAS
;
A
#
# COMPACT_ATOMS: atom_id res chain seq x y z
N MET A 1 -13.14 13.25 6.39
CA MET A 1 -13.71 11.94 6.75
C MET A 1 -15.20 11.95 6.45
N SER A 2 -15.62 11.15 5.49
CA SER A 2 -17.00 11.08 5.01
C SER A 2 -17.73 9.97 5.73
N ILE A 3 -18.85 10.32 6.38
CA ILE A 3 -19.69 9.33 7.04
C ILE A 3 -20.47 8.50 6.00
N ARG A 4 -20.85 9.11 4.87
CA ARG A 4 -21.70 8.48 3.85
C ARG A 4 -20.92 7.66 2.83
N HIS A 5 -19.68 8.03 2.53
CA HIS A 5 -18.83 7.37 1.54
C HIS A 5 -17.43 7.15 2.13
N PRO A 6 -17.31 6.20 3.08
CA PRO A 6 -16.06 5.99 3.78
C PRO A 6 -14.97 5.49 2.82
N ILE A 7 -13.73 5.88 3.11
CA ILE A 7 -12.54 5.49 2.35
C ILE A 7 -11.57 4.76 3.26
N ILE A 8 -11.15 3.57 2.81
CA ILE A 8 -10.05 2.81 3.39
C ILE A 8 -8.88 2.92 2.42
N ALA A 9 -7.71 3.39 2.88
CA ALA A 9 -6.52 3.44 2.06
C ALA A 9 -5.34 2.77 2.75
N ILE A 10 -4.70 1.87 2.01
CA ILE A 10 -3.44 1.24 2.37
C ILE A 10 -2.33 1.94 1.61
N THR A 11 -1.36 2.41 2.37
CA THR A 11 -0.09 2.90 1.84
C THR A 11 1.04 1.99 2.30
N GLY A 12 1.99 1.74 1.42
CA GLY A 12 3.13 0.89 1.73
C GLY A 12 4.28 1.09 0.78
N SER A 13 5.30 0.25 0.93
CA SER A 13 6.40 0.17 -0.01
C SER A 13 6.33 -1.12 -0.83
N SER A 14 7.01 -1.13 -1.98
CA SER A 14 6.92 -2.24 -2.92
C SER A 14 7.49 -3.52 -2.31
N GLY A 15 6.65 -4.55 -2.15
CA GLY A 15 7.04 -5.80 -1.50
C GLY A 15 6.57 -5.94 -0.05
N ALA A 16 5.93 -4.93 0.53
CA ALA A 16 5.44 -4.96 1.91
C ALA A 16 4.40 -6.04 2.24
N GLY A 17 3.93 -6.80 1.24
CA GLY A 17 2.82 -7.74 1.38
C GLY A 17 1.46 -7.07 1.20
N THR A 18 1.39 -5.94 0.48
CA THR A 18 0.14 -5.22 0.21
C THR A 18 -0.88 -6.10 -0.52
N THR A 19 -0.46 -7.00 -1.41
CA THR A 19 -1.35 -8.02 -2.02
C THR A 19 -1.98 -8.95 -0.97
N SER A 20 -1.23 -9.35 0.07
CA SER A 20 -1.78 -10.16 1.17
C SER A 20 -2.79 -9.36 2.00
N VAL A 21 -2.56 -8.05 2.14
CA VAL A 21 -3.50 -7.12 2.79
C VAL A 21 -4.78 -6.96 1.97
N THR A 22 -4.67 -6.75 0.65
CA THR A 22 -5.82 -6.65 -0.27
C THR A 22 -6.68 -7.90 -0.18
N ARG A 23 -6.07 -9.10 -0.27
CA ARG A 23 -6.79 -10.38 -0.09
C ARG A 23 -7.48 -10.49 1.28
N THR A 24 -6.87 -9.98 2.34
CA THR A 24 -7.47 -9.98 3.67
C THR A 24 -8.72 -9.09 3.71
N PHE A 25 -8.65 -7.89 3.12
CA PHE A 25 -9.80 -7.00 3.02
C PHE A 25 -10.90 -7.56 2.11
N GLU A 26 -10.55 -8.17 0.97
CA GLU A 26 -11.53 -8.89 0.13
C GLU A 26 -12.26 -9.97 0.91
N ASN A 27 -11.55 -10.74 1.74
CA ASN A 27 -12.16 -11.73 2.62
C ASN A 27 -13.11 -11.12 3.65
N ILE A 28 -12.72 -10.01 4.27
CA ILE A 28 -13.58 -9.26 5.21
C ILE A 28 -14.81 -8.75 4.46
N PHE A 29 -14.64 -8.05 3.34
CA PHE A 29 -15.75 -7.48 2.57
C PHE A 29 -16.73 -8.55 2.10
N ARG A 30 -16.23 -9.68 1.60
CA ARG A 30 -17.07 -10.82 1.23
C ARG A 30 -17.85 -11.37 2.42
N ARG A 31 -17.20 -11.57 3.57
CA ARG A 31 -17.86 -12.14 4.77
C ARG A 31 -18.90 -11.19 5.36
N GLU A 32 -18.61 -9.89 5.34
CA GLU A 32 -19.46 -8.84 5.91
C GLU A 32 -20.46 -8.26 4.90
N ASN A 33 -20.52 -8.79 3.67
CA ASN A 33 -21.35 -8.31 2.56
C ASN A 33 -21.18 -6.81 2.26
N VAL A 34 -19.92 -6.36 2.20
CA VAL A 34 -19.54 -4.98 1.87
C VAL A 34 -19.10 -4.91 0.40
N THR A 35 -19.69 -4.00 -0.36
CA THR A 35 -19.37 -3.75 -1.77
C THR A 35 -18.33 -2.63 -1.88
N ALA A 36 -17.07 -2.98 -2.13
CA ALA A 36 -15.98 -2.00 -2.22
C ALA A 36 -15.66 -1.60 -3.67
N ALA A 37 -15.47 -0.30 -3.90
CA ALA A 37 -14.76 0.20 -5.08
C ALA A 37 -13.25 0.03 -4.89
N VAL A 38 -12.66 -0.99 -5.49
CA VAL A 38 -11.21 -1.25 -5.41
C VAL A 38 -10.45 -0.36 -6.39
N ILE A 39 -9.40 0.30 -5.90
CA ILE A 39 -8.50 1.19 -6.63
C ILE A 39 -7.05 0.76 -6.38
N GLU A 40 -6.38 0.37 -7.46
CA GLU A 40 -4.95 0.04 -7.45
C GLU A 40 -4.13 1.32 -7.67
N GLY A 41 -3.16 1.58 -6.81
CA GLY A 41 -2.35 2.81 -6.85
C GLY A 41 -1.54 2.94 -8.13
N ASP A 42 -1.13 1.82 -8.74
CA ASP A 42 -0.38 1.82 -9.99
C ASP A 42 -1.20 2.36 -11.17
N SER A 43 -2.54 2.41 -11.05
CA SER A 43 -3.42 3.09 -12.01
C SER A 43 -3.18 4.60 -12.05
N PHE A 44 -2.57 5.19 -11.03
CA PHE A 44 -2.24 6.62 -10.96
C PHE A 44 -0.80 6.93 -11.34
N HIS A 45 -0.05 5.98 -11.91
CA HIS A 45 1.22 6.29 -12.56
C HIS A 45 1.01 7.25 -13.74
N ARG A 46 1.91 8.23 -13.90
CA ARG A 46 1.86 9.19 -15.00
C ARG A 46 2.21 8.54 -16.35
N TYR A 47 3.12 7.57 -16.32
CA TYR A 47 3.68 6.94 -17.52
C TYR A 47 3.45 5.44 -17.53
N ASP A 48 3.18 4.91 -18.72
CA ASP A 48 3.14 3.47 -18.95
C ASP A 48 4.57 2.88 -18.91
N ARG A 49 4.70 1.56 -19.02
CA ARG A 49 6.00 0.88 -18.90
C ARG A 49 7.04 1.35 -19.94
N LYS A 50 6.61 1.64 -21.17
CA LYS A 50 7.51 2.04 -22.27
C LYS A 50 7.90 3.52 -22.09
N ALA A 51 6.93 4.38 -21.83
CA ALA A 51 7.13 5.79 -21.57
C ALA A 51 7.99 6.04 -20.33
N MET A 52 7.77 5.28 -19.25
CA MET A 52 8.56 5.40 -18.02
C MET A 52 10.05 5.10 -18.26
N LYS A 53 10.36 4.08 -19.08
CA LYS A 53 11.76 3.77 -19.45
C LYS A 53 12.41 4.90 -20.24
N LEU A 54 11.66 5.47 -21.20
CA LEU A 54 12.15 6.60 -21.98
C LEU A 54 12.40 7.82 -21.09
N LYS A 55 11.44 8.18 -20.24
CA LYS A 55 11.56 9.30 -19.30
C LYS A 55 12.68 9.12 -18.28
N ALA A 56 12.89 7.90 -17.81
CA ALA A 56 14.02 7.60 -16.93
C ALA A 56 15.37 7.83 -17.64
N ALA A 57 15.50 7.43 -18.91
CA ALA A 57 16.72 7.65 -19.68
C ALA A 57 16.95 9.15 -19.99
N GLU A 58 15.89 9.88 -20.35
CA GLU A 58 15.95 11.34 -20.54
C GLU A 58 16.37 12.07 -19.26
N ALA A 59 15.76 11.72 -18.12
CA ALA A 59 16.07 12.30 -16.82
C ALA A 59 17.54 12.04 -16.43
N GLU A 60 18.02 10.81 -16.65
CA GLU A 60 19.40 10.43 -16.38
C GLU A 60 20.40 11.19 -17.25
N ALA A 61 20.10 11.38 -18.54
CA ALA A 61 20.91 12.19 -19.44
C ALA A 61 20.94 13.67 -19.04
N ALA A 62 19.85 14.18 -18.45
CA ALA A 62 19.77 15.53 -17.88
C ALA A 62 20.41 15.66 -16.48
N GLY A 63 20.99 14.58 -15.95
CA GLY A 63 21.66 14.56 -14.64
C GLY A 63 20.73 14.26 -13.44
N ASN A 64 19.43 14.05 -13.67
CA ASN A 64 18.52 13.60 -12.63
C ASN A 64 18.66 12.08 -12.41
N LYS A 65 19.43 11.72 -11.38
CA LYS A 65 19.66 10.33 -10.98
C LYS A 65 18.64 9.79 -9.98
N ASN A 66 17.54 10.51 -9.73
CA ASN A 66 16.55 10.16 -8.71
C ASN A 66 15.18 9.78 -9.29
N PHE A 67 15.03 9.81 -10.60
CA PHE A 67 13.75 9.57 -11.28
C PHE A 67 13.17 8.19 -10.95
N SER A 68 12.03 8.17 -10.24
CA SER A 68 11.43 6.92 -9.76
C SER A 68 9.91 6.98 -9.63
N HIS A 69 9.27 5.81 -9.48
CA HIS A 69 7.83 5.70 -9.18
C HIS A 69 7.43 6.23 -7.80
N PHE A 70 8.36 6.64 -6.94
CA PHE A 70 8.03 7.16 -5.62
C PHE A 70 7.72 8.66 -5.64
N GLY A 71 8.33 9.42 -6.53
CA GLY A 71 8.19 10.87 -6.60
C GLY A 71 6.91 11.36 -7.30
N PRO A 72 6.54 12.64 -7.09
CA PRO A 72 5.35 13.26 -7.64
C PRO A 72 5.37 13.39 -9.17
N GLU A 73 6.55 13.52 -9.78
CA GLU A 73 6.68 13.67 -11.23
C GLU A 73 6.14 12.45 -12.00
N ASN A 74 6.19 11.27 -11.38
CA ASN A 74 5.80 10.01 -12.00
C ASN A 74 4.42 9.50 -11.59
N ASN A 75 3.69 10.31 -10.83
CA ASN A 75 2.39 9.97 -10.30
C ASN A 75 1.39 11.11 -10.51
N LEU A 76 0.12 10.74 -10.57
CA LEU A 76 -1.03 11.62 -10.74
C LEU A 76 -1.64 11.93 -9.37
N PHE A 77 -0.89 12.62 -8.50
CA PHE A 77 -1.32 12.86 -7.12
C PHE A 77 -2.55 13.76 -7.01
N THR A 78 -2.67 14.77 -7.86
CA THR A 78 -3.83 15.67 -7.89
C THR A 78 -5.09 14.91 -8.32
N GLU A 79 -4.96 14.00 -9.28
CA GLU A 79 -6.05 13.14 -9.73
C GLU A 79 -6.44 12.11 -8.66
N LEU A 80 -5.46 11.58 -7.92
CA LEU A 80 -5.71 10.68 -6.79
C LEU A 80 -6.44 11.40 -5.63
N GLU A 81 -6.01 12.62 -5.29
CA GLU A 81 -6.71 13.46 -4.31
C GLU A 81 -8.12 13.80 -4.77
N ALA A 82 -8.30 14.13 -6.05
CA ALA A 82 -9.61 14.39 -6.65
C ALA A 82 -10.52 13.17 -6.53
N LEU A 83 -10.04 11.96 -6.85
CA LEU A 83 -10.81 10.73 -6.64
C LEU A 83 -11.25 10.58 -5.17
N PHE A 84 -10.33 10.78 -4.22
CA PHE A 84 -10.65 10.62 -2.80
C PHE A 84 -11.65 11.68 -2.31
N ARG A 85 -11.51 12.92 -2.77
CA ARG A 85 -12.46 14.00 -2.47
C ARG A 85 -13.84 13.70 -3.07
N ASP A 86 -13.89 13.43 -4.37
CA ASP A 86 -15.14 13.27 -5.11
C ASP A 86 -15.91 12.04 -4.60
N TYR A 87 -15.20 10.95 -4.27
CA TYR A 87 -15.82 9.78 -3.67
C TYR A 87 -16.35 10.09 -2.27
N ALA A 88 -15.56 10.75 -1.41
CA ALA A 88 -16.00 11.13 -0.08
C ALA A 88 -17.27 12.02 -0.11
N GLU A 89 -17.38 12.91 -1.09
CA GLU A 89 -18.51 13.85 -1.21
C GLU A 89 -19.75 13.24 -1.86
N THR A 90 -19.56 12.40 -2.89
CA THR A 90 -20.65 11.98 -3.79
C THR A 90 -20.71 10.49 -4.07
N GLY A 91 -19.73 9.71 -3.63
CA GLY A 91 -19.60 8.29 -3.98
C GLY A 91 -19.23 8.04 -5.45
N THR A 92 -18.76 9.07 -6.16
CA THR A 92 -18.37 9.00 -7.57
C THR A 92 -16.88 9.29 -7.76
N GLY A 93 -16.35 9.05 -8.95
CA GLY A 93 -14.96 9.34 -9.28
C GLY A 93 -14.54 8.62 -10.54
N LYS A 94 -13.29 8.84 -10.96
CA LYS A 94 -12.68 8.15 -12.11
C LYS A 94 -11.65 7.12 -11.65
N ARG A 95 -11.65 5.97 -12.31
CA ARG A 95 -10.65 4.92 -12.12
C ARG A 95 -10.17 4.38 -13.46
N ARG A 96 -9.02 3.73 -13.46
CA ARG A 96 -8.53 2.89 -14.57
C ARG A 96 -7.70 1.76 -13.99
N LYS A 97 -7.19 0.87 -14.83
CA LYS A 97 -6.28 -0.19 -14.43
C LYS A 97 -4.92 -0.02 -15.08
N TYR A 98 -3.88 -0.47 -14.38
CA TYR A 98 -2.57 -0.69 -14.97
C TYR A 98 -2.41 -2.20 -15.18
N LEU A 99 -2.19 -2.64 -16.41
CA LEU A 99 -2.18 -4.06 -16.74
C LEU A 99 -0.78 -4.62 -16.46
N HIS A 100 -0.64 -5.52 -15.51
CA HIS A 100 0.68 -6.00 -15.07
C HIS A 100 1.28 -7.05 -15.99
N ASP A 101 0.45 -7.97 -16.46
CA ASP A 101 0.86 -9.18 -17.19
C ASP A 101 -0.09 -9.51 -18.35
N PRO A 102 0.23 -10.54 -19.17
CA PRO A 102 -0.60 -10.92 -20.32
C PRO A 102 -2.01 -11.38 -19.95
N GLU A 103 -2.21 -11.96 -18.77
CA GLU A 103 -3.52 -12.48 -18.34
C GLU A 103 -4.47 -11.33 -18.01
N GLU A 104 -3.97 -10.32 -17.29
CA GLU A 104 -4.72 -9.10 -17.02
C GLU A 104 -5.00 -8.29 -18.31
N ALA A 105 -4.06 -8.29 -19.25
CA ALA A 105 -4.15 -7.49 -20.47
C ALA A 105 -5.05 -8.12 -21.56
N ALA A 106 -5.17 -9.45 -21.58
CA ALA A 106 -5.91 -10.17 -22.61
C ALA A 106 -7.39 -9.76 -22.74
N PRO A 107 -8.18 -9.59 -21.66
CA PRO A 107 -9.56 -9.10 -21.74
C PRO A 107 -9.70 -7.73 -22.41
N TYR A 108 -8.67 -6.89 -22.32
CA TYR A 108 -8.65 -5.54 -22.87
C TYR A 108 -8.03 -5.47 -24.27
N LYS A 109 -7.45 -6.57 -24.77
CA LYS A 109 -6.70 -6.63 -26.04
C LYS A 109 -5.57 -5.58 -26.08
N GLN A 110 -4.89 -5.39 -24.95
CA GLN A 110 -3.77 -4.47 -24.79
C GLN A 110 -2.47 -5.21 -24.46
N ASP A 111 -1.34 -4.51 -24.48
CA ASP A 111 -0.05 -5.04 -24.04
C ASP A 111 0.10 -4.92 -22.51
N PRO A 112 0.83 -5.84 -21.85
CA PRO A 112 1.23 -5.65 -20.47
C PRO A 112 2.05 -4.37 -20.28
N GLY A 113 1.76 -3.66 -19.22
CA GLY A 113 2.39 -2.41 -18.83
C GLY A 113 1.72 -1.16 -19.41
N THR A 114 0.50 -1.27 -19.93
CA THR A 114 -0.33 -0.14 -20.39
C THR A 114 -1.47 0.16 -19.43
N PHE A 115 -2.12 1.30 -19.61
CA PHE A 115 -3.35 1.65 -18.89
C PHE A 115 -4.60 1.36 -19.70
N THR A 116 -5.66 0.95 -19.00
CA THR A 116 -7.01 1.02 -19.57
C THR A 116 -7.48 2.47 -19.66
N PRO A 117 -8.51 2.79 -20.47
CA PRO A 117 -9.18 4.08 -20.40
C PRO A 117 -9.75 4.36 -19.00
N TRP A 118 -9.90 5.65 -18.68
CA TRP A 118 -10.62 6.07 -17.48
C TRP A 118 -12.10 5.72 -17.60
N GLU A 119 -12.65 5.12 -16.55
CA GLU A 119 -14.06 4.80 -16.37
C GLU A 119 -14.58 5.37 -15.05
N ASP A 120 -15.90 5.43 -14.91
CA ASP A 120 -16.53 5.80 -13.64
C ASP A 120 -16.34 4.70 -12.58
N VAL A 121 -16.15 5.12 -11.34
CA VAL A 121 -16.23 4.21 -10.19
C VAL A 121 -17.63 3.56 -10.16
N PRO A 122 -17.73 2.24 -9.89
CA PRO A 122 -19.02 1.57 -9.84
C PRO A 122 -20.00 2.24 -8.87
N ALA A 123 -21.22 2.44 -9.33
CA ALA A 123 -22.31 2.95 -8.49
C ALA A 123 -22.69 1.93 -7.40
N LYS A 124 -23.34 2.42 -6.34
CA LYS A 124 -23.85 1.61 -5.21
C LYS A 124 -22.76 0.83 -4.46
N THR A 125 -21.59 1.46 -4.32
CA THR A 125 -20.53 0.93 -3.45
C THR A 125 -20.73 1.44 -2.03
N ASP A 126 -20.41 0.59 -1.06
CA ASP A 126 -20.49 0.92 0.36
C ASP A 126 -19.25 1.72 0.81
N LEU A 127 -18.10 1.48 0.19
CA LEU A 127 -16.85 2.18 0.46
C LEU A 127 -15.87 2.16 -0.73
N LEU A 128 -14.88 3.05 -0.71
CA LEU A 128 -13.71 2.98 -1.59
C LEU A 128 -12.54 2.35 -0.84
N PHE A 129 -11.86 1.43 -1.52
CA PHE A 129 -10.70 0.73 -1.02
C PHE A 129 -9.51 1.00 -1.96
N TYR A 130 -8.51 1.70 -1.44
CA TYR A 130 -7.27 1.99 -2.14
C TYR A 130 -6.12 1.14 -1.61
N GLU A 131 -5.33 0.58 -2.51
CA GLU A 131 -4.05 -0.05 -2.20
C GLU A 131 -2.97 0.55 -3.10
N GLY A 132 -1.90 1.09 -2.52
CA GLY A 132 -0.78 1.55 -3.31
C GLY A 132 0.36 2.15 -2.50
N LEU A 133 1.24 2.87 -3.18
CA LEU A 133 2.39 3.52 -2.56
C LEU A 133 2.06 4.91 -1.98
N HIS A 134 0.91 5.50 -2.32
CA HIS A 134 0.67 6.94 -2.13
C HIS A 134 -0.68 7.28 -1.46
N GLY A 135 -1.23 6.34 -0.68
CA GLY A 135 -2.53 6.48 -0.03
C GLY A 135 -2.60 7.54 1.07
N ALA A 136 -1.46 8.12 1.48
CA ALA A 136 -1.39 9.16 2.51
C ALA A 136 -0.33 10.23 2.21
N VAL A 137 -0.08 10.54 0.94
CA VAL A 137 0.85 11.61 0.55
C VAL A 137 0.33 12.98 0.99
N VAL A 138 1.26 13.80 1.47
CA VAL A 138 1.06 15.22 1.74
C VAL A 138 2.21 16.00 1.12
N THR A 139 1.88 16.96 0.26
CA THR A 139 2.80 17.96 -0.31
C THR A 139 2.20 19.36 -0.11
N PRO A 140 2.89 20.45 -0.47
CA PRO A 140 2.28 21.78 -0.48
C PRO A 140 1.04 21.89 -1.39
N GLU A 141 0.98 21.07 -2.45
CA GLU A 141 -0.08 21.11 -3.46
C GLU A 141 -1.24 20.15 -3.17
N VAL A 142 -0.98 19.00 -2.54
CA VAL A 142 -1.98 17.95 -2.30
C VAL A 142 -1.94 17.42 -0.86
N ASN A 143 -3.09 17.07 -0.31
CA ASN A 143 -3.18 16.39 0.98
C ASN A 143 -4.17 15.22 0.90
N ILE A 144 -3.68 14.10 0.37
CA ILE A 144 -4.47 12.86 0.23
C ILE A 144 -4.82 12.29 1.61
N ALA A 145 -3.90 12.39 2.58
CA ALA A 145 -4.04 11.80 3.91
C ALA A 145 -5.27 12.30 4.71
N ARG A 146 -5.84 13.47 4.37
CA ARG A 146 -7.01 14.01 5.09
C ARG A 146 -8.33 13.31 4.74
N HIS A 147 -8.37 12.58 3.63
CA HIS A 147 -9.61 12.03 3.09
C HIS A 147 -10.02 10.70 3.73
N PRO A 148 -9.11 9.70 3.87
CA PRO A 148 -9.52 8.38 4.33
C PRO A 148 -9.96 8.32 5.79
N ASP A 149 -10.99 7.53 6.04
CA ASP A 149 -11.53 7.24 7.36
C ASP A 149 -10.69 6.16 8.06
N LEU A 150 -10.01 5.32 7.27
CA LEU A 150 -9.03 4.34 7.75
C LEU A 150 -7.78 4.35 6.86
N LEU A 151 -6.70 4.96 7.38
CA LEU A 151 -5.37 4.91 6.79
C LEU A 151 -4.52 3.79 7.42
N ILE A 152 -4.01 2.89 6.60
CA ILE A 152 -3.20 1.75 7.04
C ILE A 152 -1.83 1.81 6.38
N GLY A 153 -0.78 1.81 7.18
CA GLY A 153 0.59 1.66 6.69
C GLY A 153 1.01 0.20 6.72
N VAL A 154 1.49 -0.34 5.61
CA VAL A 154 2.07 -1.69 5.55
C VAL A 154 3.47 -1.57 5.00
N VAL A 155 4.47 -1.89 5.82
CA VAL A 155 5.86 -1.57 5.50
C VAL A 155 6.82 -2.63 6.04
N PRO A 156 7.76 -3.16 5.26
CA PRO A 156 8.84 -3.95 5.79
C PRO A 156 9.92 -3.01 6.37
N VAL A 157 10.81 -3.50 7.23
CA VAL A 157 12.05 -2.76 7.50
C VAL A 157 12.83 -2.58 6.19
N ILE A 158 13.58 -1.48 6.06
CA ILE A 158 14.28 -1.10 4.83
C ILE A 158 15.14 -2.25 4.29
N ASN A 159 15.86 -2.96 5.16
CA ASN A 159 16.66 -4.12 4.77
C ASN A 159 15.83 -5.20 4.06
N LEU A 160 14.64 -5.52 4.57
CA LEU A 160 13.74 -6.48 3.94
C LEU A 160 13.19 -5.97 2.62
N GLU A 161 12.87 -4.67 2.52
CA GLU A 161 12.46 -4.06 1.24
C GLU A 161 13.52 -4.25 0.15
N TRP A 162 14.79 -4.00 0.51
CA TRP A 162 15.91 -4.16 -0.42
C TRP A 162 16.13 -5.61 -0.80
N ILE A 163 16.07 -6.55 0.15
CA ILE A 163 16.15 -7.99 -0.14
C ILE A 163 15.04 -8.40 -1.12
N GLN A 164 13.80 -7.96 -0.89
CA GLN A 164 12.67 -8.25 -1.78
C GLN A 164 12.86 -7.64 -3.18
N LYS A 165 13.42 -6.43 -3.26
CA LYS A 165 13.72 -5.78 -4.54
C LYS A 165 14.81 -6.53 -5.29
N LEU A 166 15.93 -6.83 -4.63
CA LEU A 166 17.06 -7.60 -5.17
C LEU A 166 16.63 -8.97 -5.65
N TYR A 167 15.82 -9.69 -4.86
CA TYR A 167 15.34 -11.01 -5.22
C TYR A 167 14.45 -10.98 -6.47
N ARG A 168 13.50 -10.04 -6.55
CA ARG A 168 12.64 -9.84 -7.73
C ARG A 168 13.46 -9.51 -8.97
N ASP A 169 14.40 -8.58 -8.86
CA ASP A 169 15.19 -8.11 -10.00
C ASP A 169 16.21 -9.16 -10.48
N LYS A 170 16.87 -9.91 -9.58
CA LYS A 170 17.77 -11.01 -9.96
C LYS A 170 17.01 -12.18 -10.58
N LYS A 171 15.93 -12.65 -9.94
CA LYS A 171 15.21 -13.86 -10.36
C LYS A 171 14.36 -13.66 -11.61
N GLN A 172 13.75 -12.49 -11.79
CA GLN A 172 12.88 -12.23 -12.95
C GLN A 172 13.58 -11.53 -14.11
N ARG A 173 14.69 -10.82 -13.89
CA ARG A 173 15.26 -9.91 -14.89
C ARG A 173 16.77 -10.06 -15.14
N GLY A 174 17.47 -10.92 -14.39
CA GLY A 174 18.88 -11.27 -14.66
C GLY A 174 19.88 -10.12 -14.48
N TYR A 175 19.55 -9.09 -13.69
CA TYR A 175 20.42 -7.94 -13.47
C TYR A 175 21.66 -8.26 -12.62
N SER A 176 22.76 -7.55 -12.87
CA SER A 176 23.95 -7.59 -12.00
C SER A 176 23.69 -6.91 -10.66
N THR A 177 24.47 -7.25 -9.64
CA THR A 177 24.30 -6.68 -8.29
C THR A 177 24.54 -5.17 -8.29
N GLU A 178 25.46 -4.67 -9.12
CA GLU A 178 25.78 -3.25 -9.27
C GLU A 178 24.59 -2.47 -9.84
N ALA A 179 23.96 -2.98 -10.90
CA ALA A 179 22.79 -2.35 -11.51
C ALA A 179 21.59 -2.24 -10.55
N VAL A 180 21.41 -3.24 -9.67
CA VAL A 180 20.37 -3.18 -8.64
C VAL A 180 20.74 -2.20 -7.53
N THR A 181 22.01 -2.10 -7.16
CA THR A 181 22.49 -1.14 -6.16
C THR A 181 22.22 0.30 -6.59
N ASP A 182 22.56 0.64 -7.83
CA ASP A 182 22.27 1.97 -8.40
C ASP A 182 20.77 2.26 -8.44
N THR A 183 19.95 1.25 -8.75
CA THR A 183 18.49 1.38 -8.75
C THR A 183 17.94 1.64 -7.35
N ILE A 184 18.49 1.04 -6.30
CA ILE A 184 18.08 1.30 -4.92
C ILE A 184 18.45 2.74 -4.53
N LEU A 185 19.70 3.14 -4.76
CA LEU A 185 20.19 4.48 -4.41
C LEU A 185 19.40 5.59 -5.12
N ARG A 186 19.09 5.39 -6.40
CA ARG A 186 18.24 6.28 -7.23
C ARG A 186 16.88 6.54 -6.60
N ARG A 187 16.32 5.59 -5.85
CA ARG A 187 14.98 5.72 -5.25
C ARG A 187 15.00 6.33 -3.85
N MET A 188 16.15 6.35 -3.18
CA MET A 188 16.23 6.75 -1.78
C MET A 188 15.77 8.20 -1.51
N PRO A 189 16.12 9.18 -2.36
CA PRO A 189 15.63 10.55 -2.17
C PRO A 189 14.10 10.62 -2.18
N ASP A 190 13.45 10.01 -3.18
CA ASP A 190 11.98 9.99 -3.23
C ASP A 190 11.38 9.13 -2.11
N TYR A 191 12.02 8.04 -1.73
CA TYR A 191 11.55 7.19 -0.63
C TYR A 191 11.48 7.96 0.70
N VAL A 192 12.55 8.70 1.02
CA VAL A 192 12.62 9.50 2.25
C VAL A 192 11.65 10.68 2.21
N ASN A 193 11.45 11.29 1.04
CA ASN A 193 10.61 12.50 0.92
C ASN A 193 9.13 12.23 0.68
N TYR A 194 8.77 11.09 0.08
CA TYR A 194 7.39 10.82 -0.35
C TYR A 194 6.81 9.49 0.15
N ILE A 195 7.62 8.51 0.58
CA ILE A 195 7.12 7.24 1.13
C ILE A 195 7.12 7.27 2.66
N CYS A 196 8.29 7.45 3.29
CA CYS A 196 8.44 7.47 4.74
C CYS A 196 7.47 8.41 5.49
N PRO A 197 7.25 9.66 5.04
CA PRO A 197 6.39 10.60 5.76
C PRO A 197 4.93 10.14 5.86
N GLN A 198 4.46 9.30 4.92
CA GLN A 198 3.09 8.80 4.92
C GLN A 198 2.74 8.01 6.19
N PHE A 199 3.70 7.25 6.73
CA PHE A 199 3.50 6.42 7.95
C PHE A 199 3.30 7.25 9.22
N MET A 200 3.49 8.56 9.16
CA MET A 200 3.12 9.49 10.24
C MET A 200 1.62 9.75 10.28
N HIS A 201 0.96 9.69 9.12
CA HIS A 201 -0.45 10.02 8.95
C HIS A 201 -1.38 8.81 9.12
N THR A 202 -0.85 7.60 9.00
CA THR A 202 -1.61 6.34 9.12
C THR A 202 -2.16 6.11 10.53
N HIS A 203 -3.39 5.59 10.59
CA HIS A 203 -4.06 5.21 11.84
C HIS A 203 -3.47 3.93 12.44
N VAL A 204 -3.10 2.96 11.61
CA VAL A 204 -2.47 1.71 12.04
C VAL A 204 -1.29 1.39 11.13
N ASN A 205 -0.12 1.16 11.70
CA ASN A 205 1.06 0.68 10.97
C ASN A 205 1.30 -0.79 11.26
N PHE A 206 1.49 -1.58 10.21
CA PHE A 206 1.96 -2.96 10.22
C PHE A 206 3.38 -2.96 9.68
N GLN A 207 4.36 -3.06 10.57
CA GLN A 207 5.76 -3.09 10.20
C GLN A 207 6.31 -4.52 10.27
N ARG A 208 6.71 -5.09 9.13
CA ARG A 208 7.30 -6.43 9.07
C ARG A 208 8.80 -6.39 9.36
N VAL A 209 9.23 -7.15 10.37
CA VAL A 209 10.60 -7.18 10.90
C VAL A 209 11.14 -8.61 10.84
N PRO A 210 12.08 -8.93 9.94
CA PRO A 210 12.78 -10.22 9.97
C PRO A 210 13.52 -10.42 11.29
N MET A 211 13.47 -11.64 11.80
CA MET A 211 14.21 -12.11 12.98
C MET A 211 15.45 -12.93 12.58
N VAL A 212 15.89 -12.78 11.33
CA VAL A 212 17.10 -13.38 10.73
C VAL A 212 18.10 -12.30 10.35
N ASP A 213 19.34 -12.69 10.04
CA ASP A 213 20.37 -11.75 9.65
C ASP A 213 20.04 -11.09 8.30
N THR A 214 19.74 -9.80 8.35
CA THR A 214 19.51 -8.94 7.19
C THR A 214 20.50 -7.78 7.14
N SER A 215 21.62 -7.87 7.87
CA SER A 215 22.63 -6.81 8.00
C SER A 215 23.23 -6.39 6.66
N ASN A 216 23.43 -7.34 5.73
CA ASN A 216 23.81 -7.08 4.35
C ASN A 216 22.76 -7.61 3.35
N PRO A 217 21.82 -6.78 2.91
CA PRO A 217 20.74 -7.21 2.01
C PRO A 217 21.23 -7.60 0.61
N PHE A 218 22.42 -7.17 0.18
CA PHE A 218 22.95 -7.39 -1.17
C PHE A 218 23.44 -8.82 -1.41
N ILE A 219 23.78 -9.54 -0.33
CA ILE A 219 24.21 -10.95 -0.36
C ILE A 219 23.10 -11.92 0.06
N ALA A 220 21.89 -11.42 0.34
CA ALA A 220 20.77 -12.25 0.72
C ALA A 220 20.40 -13.21 -0.42
N ARG A 221 20.28 -14.49 -0.08
CA ARG A 221 19.96 -15.57 -1.04
C ARG A 221 18.45 -15.70 -1.24
N GLU A 222 17.70 -15.46 -0.17
CA GLU A 222 16.26 -15.64 -0.12
C GLU A 222 15.61 -14.48 0.63
N VAL A 223 14.32 -14.27 0.37
CA VAL A 223 13.52 -13.32 1.14
C VAL A 223 13.11 -14.02 2.43
N PRO A 224 13.36 -13.45 3.63
CA PRO A 224 12.85 -14.00 4.87
C PRO A 224 11.36 -14.32 4.77
N SER A 225 10.98 -15.52 5.20
CA SER A 225 9.61 -16.00 5.23
C SER A 225 8.78 -15.31 6.33
N PRO A 226 7.43 -15.42 6.30
CA PRO A 226 6.60 -14.91 7.38
C PRO A 226 6.96 -15.50 8.75
N ASP A 227 7.34 -16.77 8.82
CA ASP A 227 7.70 -17.45 10.06
C ASP A 227 9.06 -17.01 10.61
N GLU A 228 9.96 -16.53 9.74
CA GLU A 228 11.23 -15.89 10.10
C GLU A 228 11.06 -14.39 10.43
N SER A 229 9.83 -13.90 10.59
CA SER A 229 9.53 -12.49 10.81
C SER A 229 8.53 -12.28 11.94
N MET A 230 8.58 -11.11 12.55
CA MET A 230 7.52 -10.56 13.39
C MET A 230 6.86 -9.37 12.68
N VAL A 231 5.65 -9.02 13.09
CA VAL A 231 4.95 -7.81 12.64
C VAL A 231 4.63 -6.93 13.83
N VAL A 232 5.15 -5.71 13.81
CA VAL A 232 4.90 -4.66 14.80
C VAL A 232 3.68 -3.87 14.35
N ILE A 233 2.61 -3.94 15.15
CA ILE A 233 1.33 -3.29 14.87
C ILE A 233 1.15 -2.11 15.82
N ARG A 234 1.32 -0.88 15.29
CA ARG A 234 1.21 0.37 16.07
C ARG A 234 -0.08 1.09 15.74
N PHE A 235 -0.87 1.41 16.77
CA PHE A 235 -2.06 2.25 16.67
C PHE A 235 -1.71 3.71 16.98
N SER A 236 -2.09 4.66 16.12
CA SER A 236 -1.89 6.10 16.39
C SER A 236 -2.71 6.57 17.60
N ASN A 237 -3.91 6.02 17.76
CA ASN A 237 -4.76 6.20 18.92
C ASN A 237 -5.22 4.83 19.46
N PRO A 238 -4.68 4.35 20.59
CA PRO A 238 -5.02 3.04 21.13
C PRO A 238 -6.38 3.00 21.86
N LYS A 239 -7.11 4.12 21.95
CA LYS A 239 -8.39 4.17 22.65
C LYS A 239 -9.42 3.25 21.97
N GLY A 240 -9.97 2.32 22.75
CA GLY A 240 -10.96 1.34 22.27
C GLY A 240 -10.36 0.14 21.55
N ILE A 241 -9.03 -0.04 21.60
CA ILE A 241 -8.35 -1.27 21.20
C ILE A 241 -8.21 -2.16 22.42
N ASP A 242 -8.73 -3.39 22.32
CA ASP A 242 -8.61 -4.40 23.36
C ASP A 242 -7.36 -5.25 23.11
N PHE A 243 -6.23 -4.84 23.69
CA PHE A 243 -4.98 -5.58 23.57
C PHE A 243 -4.99 -6.91 24.33
N GLN A 244 -5.85 -7.07 25.35
CA GLN A 244 -5.96 -8.35 26.06
C GLN A 244 -6.63 -9.38 25.15
N TYR A 245 -7.70 -8.99 24.46
CA TYR A 245 -8.34 -9.79 23.43
C TYR A 245 -7.38 -10.13 22.27
N LEU A 246 -6.67 -9.15 21.73
CA LEU A 246 -5.71 -9.43 20.65
C LEU A 246 -4.63 -10.42 21.09
N ARG A 247 -4.16 -10.33 22.33
CA ARG A 247 -3.16 -11.26 22.87
C ARG A 247 -3.68 -12.66 23.15
N SER A 248 -4.93 -12.80 23.58
CA SER A 248 -5.52 -14.11 23.80
C SER A 248 -5.83 -14.83 22.48
N MET A 249 -6.17 -14.07 21.43
CA MET A 249 -6.51 -14.63 20.12
C MET A 249 -5.29 -14.87 19.23
N ILE A 250 -4.23 -14.08 19.39
CA ILE A 250 -3.00 -14.18 18.60
C ILE A 250 -1.92 -14.76 19.49
N ASP A 251 -1.81 -16.08 19.43
CA ASP A 251 -0.80 -16.81 20.18
C ASP A 251 0.63 -16.32 19.83
N ASP A 252 1.54 -16.35 20.81
CA ASP A 252 2.88 -15.75 20.79
C ASP A 252 2.96 -14.22 20.54
N SER A 253 1.86 -13.49 20.73
CA SER A 253 1.90 -12.03 20.67
C SER A 253 2.23 -11.38 22.02
N PHE A 254 2.90 -10.22 21.96
CA PHE A 254 3.29 -9.46 23.14
C PHE A 254 3.21 -7.95 22.90
N MET A 255 3.15 -7.17 23.98
CA MET A 255 3.17 -5.70 23.90
C MET A 255 4.61 -5.19 23.94
N SER A 256 5.01 -4.40 22.94
CA SER A 256 6.31 -3.70 22.97
C SER A 256 6.19 -2.27 23.50
N ARG A 257 5.02 -1.64 23.36
CA ARG A 257 4.66 -0.33 23.93
C ARG A 257 3.16 -0.29 24.24
N ALA A 258 2.72 0.73 24.98
CA ALA A 258 1.31 0.88 25.37
C ALA A 258 0.31 0.94 24.20
N ASN A 259 0.76 1.32 23.00
CA ASN A 259 -0.04 1.39 21.79
C ASN A 259 0.43 0.43 20.67
N THR A 260 1.27 -0.56 21.02
CA THR A 260 1.92 -1.42 20.05
C THR A 260 1.93 -2.88 20.49
N ILE A 261 1.35 -3.75 19.66
CA ILE A 261 1.43 -5.21 19.80
C ILE A 261 2.38 -5.75 18.73
N VAL A 262 3.14 -6.79 19.07
CA VAL A 262 4.01 -7.52 18.15
C VAL A 262 3.42 -8.92 17.99
N VAL A 263 3.27 -9.37 16.74
CA VAL A 263 2.67 -10.67 16.39
C VAL A 263 3.61 -11.48 15.50
N PRO A 264 3.55 -12.82 15.53
CA PRO A 264 4.26 -13.65 14.56
C PRO A 264 3.86 -13.31 13.11
N GLY A 265 4.81 -13.29 12.18
CA GLY A 265 4.56 -12.89 10.80
C GLY A 265 3.56 -13.81 10.08
N GLY A 266 3.60 -15.12 10.34
CA GLY A 266 2.59 -16.07 9.86
C GLY A 266 1.16 -15.79 10.36
N LYS A 267 0.99 -15.00 11.42
CA LYS A 267 -0.32 -14.62 12.01
C LYS A 267 -0.78 -13.21 11.61
N MET A 268 -0.10 -12.55 10.66
CA MET A 268 -0.45 -11.20 10.21
C MET A 268 -1.89 -11.12 9.66
N GLU A 269 -2.31 -12.07 8.82
CA GLU A 269 -3.66 -12.09 8.25
C GLU A 269 -4.74 -12.21 9.35
N LEU A 270 -4.54 -13.11 10.31
CA LEU A 270 -5.45 -13.24 11.47
C LEU A 270 -5.50 -11.94 12.27
N ALA A 271 -4.35 -11.33 12.56
CA ALA A 271 -4.29 -10.06 13.28
C ALA A 271 -5.07 -8.97 12.54
N MET A 272 -4.90 -8.86 11.23
CA MET A 272 -5.63 -7.91 10.40
C MET A 272 -7.13 -8.15 10.42
N GLN A 273 -7.60 -9.40 10.36
CA GLN A 273 -9.03 -9.72 10.47
C GLN A 273 -9.59 -9.31 11.83
N LEU A 274 -8.90 -9.65 12.93
CA LEU A 274 -9.33 -9.30 14.29
C LEU A 274 -9.37 -7.78 14.52
N ILE A 275 -8.42 -7.06 13.92
CA ILE A 275 -8.31 -5.61 14.06
C ILE A 275 -9.30 -4.90 13.16
N PHE A 276 -9.38 -5.23 11.86
CA PHE A 276 -10.09 -4.41 10.88
C PHE A 276 -11.55 -4.78 10.70
N THR A 277 -11.97 -6.01 10.99
CA THR A 277 -13.40 -6.38 10.91
C THR A 277 -14.27 -5.46 11.78
N PRO A 278 -13.91 -5.19 13.06
CA PRO A 278 -14.66 -4.23 13.88
C PRO A 278 -14.59 -2.78 13.38
N PHE A 279 -13.52 -2.37 12.69
CA PHE A 279 -13.45 -1.04 12.08
C PHE A 279 -14.42 -0.93 10.90
N VAL A 280 -14.48 -1.95 10.05
CA VAL A 280 -15.42 -2.01 8.92
C VAL A 280 -16.86 -1.97 9.44
N TRP A 281 -17.21 -2.75 10.46
CA TRP A 281 -18.54 -2.69 11.08
C TRP A 281 -18.90 -1.28 11.57
N ARG A 282 -18.01 -0.62 12.31
CA ARG A 282 -18.24 0.75 12.78
C ARG A 282 -18.44 1.75 11.63
N MET A 283 -17.70 1.60 10.53
CA MET A 283 -17.87 2.45 9.35
C MET A 283 -19.24 2.23 8.71
N MET A 284 -19.62 0.97 8.47
CA MET A 284 -20.92 0.61 7.88
C MET A 284 -22.10 1.02 8.77
N GLU A 285 -21.99 0.88 10.09
CA GLU A 285 -23.02 1.32 11.04
C GLU A 285 -23.20 2.84 11.02
N ARG A 286 -22.10 3.61 10.95
CA ARG A 286 -22.14 5.08 10.88
C ARG A 286 -22.76 5.54 9.56
N GLN A 287 -22.41 4.89 8.46
CA GLN A 287 -23.00 5.15 7.15
C GLN A 287 -24.52 4.93 7.19
N LYS A 288 -24.99 3.77 7.69
CA LYS A 288 -26.42 3.45 7.83
C LYS A 288 -27.19 4.46 8.68
N LYS A 289 -26.57 5.05 9.69
CA LYS A 289 -27.18 6.08 10.55
C LYS A 289 -27.25 7.47 9.89
N ALA A 290 -26.45 7.72 8.86
CA ALA A 290 -26.38 8.99 8.14
C ALA A 290 -27.12 8.99 6.80
N SER A 291 -27.58 7.81 6.36
CA SER A 291 -28.46 7.58 5.21
C SER A 291 -29.92 7.87 5.52
#